data_AF-A0A2N7QDG6-F1
#
_entry.id   AF-A0A2N7QDG6-F1
#
_cell.length_a   1.000
_cell.length_b   1.000
_cell.length_c   1.000
_cell.angle_alpha   90.00
_cell.angle_beta   90.00
_cell.angle_gamma   90.00
#
_symmetry.space_group_name_H-M   'P 1'
#
loop_
_entity.id
_entity.type
_entity.pdbx_description
1 polymer ?
#
loop_
_entity_poly.entity_id
_entity_poly.type
_entity_poly.pdbx_seq_one_letter_code
_entity_poly.pdbx_strand_id
1 'polypeptide(L)'
;MESGVFIVLYDEDTLKLYLAKGVYGFLMPPIYDEVPLRSRHYHALGDYACIRKGTHIFFFLRRKIYYGGQAIGSENHAAFYLNGQYSPLGKKAEAKLCWDESEGKIYRATDKPGIFEIKQRDRYVERCQPYLIRFEDHIGLKGRVISSDELYFELGRFPYPLPTNVISGMSFCTMTPGEVSIALDLLKSTNKQISTKTDENIELIGEPLPFSPSFGFKNIEKAMERSTSEAHLEAMLLANPTVWPEEIKPRGSYVLCRQVPMSPFKPPQWIDKANICLYQEPLINNGTIPNVILELKVRNVSKTEVEQVVKYARWLHMVLKENAYQVQFYLCGPSFAQNIESCIPDEYKGQIKLQVLG
;
A
#
# COMPACT_ATOMS: atom_id res chain seq x y z
N MET A 1 9.22 9.80 11.08
CA MET A 1 8.64 10.12 9.77
C MET A 1 7.19 9.65 9.74
N GLU A 2 6.27 10.45 9.20
CA GLU A 2 4.85 10.10 9.14
C GLU A 2 4.56 9.22 7.92
N SER A 3 3.75 8.17 8.09
CA SER A 3 3.27 7.29 7.01
C SER A 3 1.75 7.29 7.01
N GLY A 4 1.13 7.02 5.87
CA GLY A 4 -0.32 6.94 5.81
C GLY A 4 -0.84 6.12 4.65
N VAL A 5 -2.12 5.77 4.74
CA VAL A 5 -2.86 5.06 3.71
C VAL A 5 -4.18 5.76 3.45
N PHE A 6 -4.56 5.78 2.18
CA PHE A 6 -5.73 6.46 1.68
C PHE A 6 -6.70 5.43 1.10
N ILE A 7 -7.87 5.32 1.73
CA ILE A 7 -8.82 4.23 1.52
C ILE A 7 -10.12 4.80 0.96
N VAL A 8 -10.53 4.34 -0.22
CA VAL A 8 -11.79 4.77 -0.84
C VAL A 8 -12.93 3.90 -0.32
N LEU A 9 -13.94 4.53 0.28
CA LEU A 9 -15.17 3.89 0.74
C LEU A 9 -16.34 4.23 -0.20
N TYR A 10 -17.42 3.46 -0.10
CA TYR A 10 -18.59 3.56 -0.99
C TYR A 10 -19.80 4.21 -0.32
N ASP A 11 -19.90 4.11 1.01
CA ASP A 11 -21.04 4.58 1.79
C ASP A 11 -20.63 5.08 3.19
N GLU A 12 -21.55 5.80 3.82
CA GLU A 12 -21.32 6.45 5.11
C GLU A 12 -21.49 5.50 6.30
N ASP A 13 -22.30 4.45 6.17
CA ASP A 13 -22.58 3.51 7.26
C ASP A 13 -21.33 2.65 7.54
N THR A 14 -20.68 2.17 6.47
CA THR A 14 -19.38 1.51 6.52
C THR A 14 -18.30 2.42 7.14
N LEU A 15 -18.25 3.70 6.77
CA LEU A 15 -17.34 4.67 7.38
C LEU A 15 -17.57 4.79 8.89
N LYS A 16 -18.83 4.94 9.33
CA LYS A 16 -19.18 5.02 10.75
C LYS A 16 -18.83 3.74 11.50
N LEU A 17 -19.11 2.58 10.92
CA LEU A 17 -18.71 1.28 11.47
C LEU A 17 -17.20 1.23 11.71
N TYR A 18 -16.40 1.59 10.70
CA TYR A 18 -14.94 1.53 10.82
C TYR A 18 -14.39 2.54 11.83
N LEU A 19 -14.91 3.77 11.86
CA LEU A 19 -14.53 4.76 12.86
C LEU A 19 -14.90 4.33 14.29
N ALA A 20 -16.08 3.74 14.45
CA ALA A 20 -16.59 3.26 15.74
C ALA A 20 -15.76 2.10 16.27
N LYS A 21 -15.46 1.12 15.42
CA LYS A 21 -14.82 -0.15 15.81
C LYS A 21 -13.30 -0.13 15.71
N GLY A 22 -12.72 0.82 14.99
CA GLY A 22 -11.27 0.87 14.77
C GLY A 22 -10.78 -0.30 13.91
N VAL A 23 -11.62 -0.78 12.99
CA VAL A 23 -11.33 -1.91 12.10
C VAL A 23 -11.68 -1.53 10.68
N TYR A 24 -10.83 -1.87 9.72
CA TYR A 24 -11.12 -1.78 8.30
C TYR A 24 -10.82 -3.13 7.63
N GLY A 25 -11.81 -3.71 6.94
CA GLY A 25 -11.68 -4.95 6.18
C GLY A 25 -11.80 -4.71 4.68
N PHE A 26 -10.80 -5.10 3.89
CA PHE A 26 -10.85 -4.92 2.44
C PHE A 26 -11.64 -6.02 1.74
N LEU A 27 -12.61 -5.63 0.91
CA LEU A 27 -13.46 -6.53 0.14
C LEU A 27 -12.68 -7.25 -0.96
N MET A 28 -12.59 -8.57 -0.85
CA MET A 28 -11.87 -9.44 -1.77
C MET A 28 -12.74 -10.59 -2.27
N PRO A 29 -12.59 -11.03 -3.53
CA PRO A 29 -13.15 -12.32 -3.96
C PRO A 29 -12.56 -13.45 -3.10
N PRO A 30 -13.36 -14.39 -2.57
CA PRO A 30 -12.84 -15.49 -1.77
C PRO A 30 -12.01 -16.47 -2.60
N ILE A 31 -10.99 -17.07 -1.97
CA ILE A 31 -10.24 -18.20 -2.56
C ILE A 31 -10.65 -19.49 -1.87
N TYR A 32 -11.31 -20.38 -2.61
CA TYR A 32 -11.77 -21.70 -2.12
C TYR A 32 -10.70 -22.79 -2.21
N ASP A 33 -9.95 -22.81 -3.31
CA ASP A 33 -8.96 -23.85 -3.60
C ASP A 33 -7.56 -23.23 -3.79
N GLU A 34 -6.87 -23.61 -4.86
CA GLU A 34 -5.58 -23.06 -5.24
C GLU A 34 -5.66 -21.56 -5.54
N VAL A 35 -4.57 -20.85 -5.25
CA VAL A 35 -4.46 -19.42 -5.49
C VAL A 35 -4.30 -19.17 -6.99
N PRO A 36 -5.21 -18.44 -7.66
CA PRO A 36 -5.06 -18.15 -9.07
C PRO A 36 -3.76 -17.39 -9.37
N LEU A 37 -3.10 -17.68 -10.50
CA LEU A 37 -1.87 -16.99 -10.91
C LEU A 37 -2.02 -15.46 -10.95
N ARG A 38 -3.20 -14.96 -11.34
CA ARG A 38 -3.53 -13.53 -11.40
C ARG A 38 -4.37 -13.07 -10.20
N SER A 39 -4.17 -13.70 -9.05
CA SER A 39 -4.90 -13.37 -7.84
C SER A 39 -4.66 -11.91 -7.44
N ARG A 40 -5.76 -11.17 -7.23
CA ARG A 40 -5.71 -9.81 -6.70
C ARG A 40 -5.26 -9.75 -5.25
N HIS A 41 -5.17 -10.89 -4.56
CA HIS A 41 -4.72 -10.93 -3.17
C HIS A 41 -3.29 -10.44 -3.01
N TYR A 42 -2.38 -10.74 -3.94
CA TYR A 42 -1.01 -10.23 -3.81
C TYR A 42 -0.93 -8.72 -4.01
N HIS A 43 -1.78 -8.16 -4.88
CA HIS A 43 -1.91 -6.71 -4.98
C HIS A 43 -2.44 -6.11 -3.67
N ALA A 44 -3.51 -6.66 -3.09
CA ALA A 44 -4.02 -6.20 -1.81
C ALA A 44 -3.00 -6.37 -0.67
N LEU A 45 -2.28 -7.49 -0.65
CA LEU A 45 -1.22 -7.73 0.35
C LEU A 45 -0.09 -6.72 0.21
N GLY A 46 0.30 -6.32 -1.00
CA GLY A 46 1.28 -5.25 -1.20
C GLY A 46 0.85 -3.95 -0.54
N ASP A 47 -0.42 -3.59 -0.67
CA ASP A 47 -0.99 -2.37 -0.06
C ASP A 47 -0.92 -2.41 1.47
N TYR A 48 -1.34 -3.53 2.04
CA TYR A 48 -1.31 -3.78 3.49
C TYR A 48 0.11 -3.95 4.03
N ALA A 49 1.04 -4.46 3.21
CA ALA A 49 2.41 -4.73 3.58
C ALA A 49 3.23 -3.46 3.82
N CYS A 50 2.79 -2.31 3.31
CA CYS A 50 3.40 -1.00 3.60
C CYS A 50 3.08 -0.48 5.00
N ILE A 51 2.04 -1.00 5.66
CA ILE A 51 1.55 -0.48 6.93
C ILE A 51 2.51 -0.91 8.06
N ARG A 52 2.84 0.04 8.94
CA ARG A 52 3.52 -0.20 10.22
C ARG A 52 2.65 0.35 11.34
N LYS A 53 2.95 -0.04 12.58
CA LYS A 53 2.36 0.62 13.75
C LYS A 53 2.61 2.13 13.65
N GLY A 54 1.58 2.93 13.89
CA GLY A 54 1.63 4.39 13.76
C GLY A 54 1.22 4.92 12.38
N THR A 55 1.07 4.08 11.35
CA THR A 55 0.61 4.52 10.02
C THR A 55 -0.79 5.14 10.10
N HIS A 56 -0.94 6.37 9.61
CA HIS A 56 -2.18 7.12 9.63
C HIS A 56 -3.20 6.57 8.62
N ILE A 57 -4.45 6.43 9.05
CA ILE A 57 -5.55 5.91 8.23
C ILE A 57 -6.45 7.07 7.79
N PHE A 58 -6.57 7.26 6.48
CA PHE A 58 -7.45 8.26 5.87
C PHE A 58 -8.51 7.57 5.02
N PHE A 59 -9.77 7.94 5.21
CA PHE A 59 -10.89 7.46 4.41
C PHE A 59 -11.37 8.54 3.45
N PHE A 60 -11.52 8.21 2.17
CA PHE A 60 -12.12 9.06 1.16
C PHE A 60 -13.53 8.58 0.83
N LEU A 61 -14.50 9.48 0.95
CA LEU A 61 -15.89 9.22 0.62
C LEU A 61 -16.54 10.50 0.11
N ARG A 62 -17.11 10.44 -1.10
CA ARG A 62 -17.90 11.54 -1.70
C ARG A 62 -17.21 12.92 -1.61
N ARG A 63 -15.97 13.01 -2.11
CA ARG A 63 -15.15 14.25 -2.13
C ARG A 63 -14.80 14.82 -0.74
N LYS A 64 -14.79 13.95 0.27
CA LYS A 64 -14.37 14.29 1.63
C LYS A 64 -13.32 13.28 2.10
N ILE A 65 -12.41 13.76 2.92
CA ILE A 65 -11.36 12.95 3.54
C ILE A 65 -11.59 12.98 5.05
N TYR A 66 -11.73 11.80 5.63
CA TYR A 66 -12.00 11.58 7.04
C TYR A 66 -10.81 10.91 7.70
N TYR A 67 -10.45 11.38 8.88
CA TYR A 67 -9.37 10.76 9.65
C TYR A 67 -9.87 9.59 10.49
N GLY A 68 -9.20 8.44 10.40
CA GLY A 68 -9.51 7.23 11.16
C GLY A 68 -8.77 7.12 12.49
N GLY A 69 -7.44 7.16 12.42
CA GLY A 69 -6.53 6.88 13.52
C GLY A 69 -5.16 6.44 13.01
N GLN A 70 -4.37 5.82 13.88
CA GLN A 70 -3.11 5.18 13.58
C GLN A 70 -3.24 3.66 13.66
N ALA A 71 -2.63 2.96 12.71
CA ALA A 71 -2.57 1.49 12.71
C ALA A 71 -1.88 0.98 13.98
N ILE A 72 -2.42 -0.08 14.55
CA ILE A 72 -1.80 -0.85 15.64
C ILE A 72 -1.09 -2.09 15.06
N GLY A 73 -0.16 -2.67 15.82
CA GLY A 73 0.57 -3.88 15.42
C GLY A 73 2.09 -3.69 15.48
N SER A 74 2.79 -4.13 14.44
CA SER A 74 4.26 -4.18 14.42
C SER A 74 4.92 -2.94 13.83
N GLU A 75 6.04 -2.52 14.41
CA GLU A 75 6.92 -1.47 13.87
C GLU A 75 7.94 -2.03 12.86
N ASN A 76 8.24 -3.33 12.93
CA ASN A 76 9.36 -3.95 12.22
C ASN A 76 8.94 -4.70 10.95
N HIS A 77 7.68 -5.10 10.87
CA HIS A 77 7.09 -5.79 9.73
C HIS A 77 5.67 -5.30 9.51
N ALA A 78 5.00 -5.79 8.47
CA ALA A 78 3.64 -5.35 8.15
C ALA A 78 2.69 -5.49 9.35
N ALA A 79 1.94 -4.41 9.59
CA ALA A 79 0.96 -4.29 10.66
C ALA A 79 -0.47 -4.45 10.11
N PHE A 80 -0.83 -5.70 9.82
CA PHE A 80 -2.20 -6.09 9.49
C PHE A 80 -2.53 -7.44 10.12
N TYR A 81 -3.81 -7.82 10.06
CA TYR A 81 -4.31 -9.03 10.66
C TYR A 81 -5.00 -9.91 9.61
N LEU A 82 -4.90 -11.22 9.78
CA LEU A 82 -5.59 -12.22 8.97
C LEU A 82 -6.98 -12.47 9.55
N ASN A 83 -7.97 -12.63 8.68
CA ASN A 83 -9.36 -12.84 9.05
C ASN A 83 -9.99 -13.96 8.20
N GLY A 84 -10.16 -15.13 8.80
CA GLY A 84 -10.65 -16.32 8.11
C GLY A 84 -9.68 -16.92 7.09
N GLN A 85 -10.13 -17.99 6.44
CA GLN A 85 -9.28 -18.82 5.58
C GLN A 85 -9.49 -18.59 4.07
N TYR A 86 -10.24 -17.59 3.65
CA TYR A 86 -10.53 -17.35 2.22
C TYR A 86 -9.45 -16.57 1.47
N SER A 87 -8.19 -16.72 1.88
CA SER A 87 -7.02 -16.08 1.25
C SER A 87 -5.75 -16.91 1.36
N PRO A 88 -4.68 -16.63 0.59
CA PRO A 88 -3.47 -17.45 0.59
C PRO A 88 -2.82 -17.53 1.98
N LEU A 89 -2.69 -16.38 2.64
CA LEU A 89 -2.13 -16.31 3.99
C LEU A 89 -3.11 -16.82 5.06
N GLY A 90 -4.40 -16.55 4.90
CA GLY A 90 -5.45 -17.04 5.81
C GLY A 90 -5.47 -18.57 5.91
N LYS A 91 -5.39 -19.27 4.76
CA LYS A 91 -5.27 -20.75 4.73
C LYS A 91 -3.99 -21.24 5.38
N LYS A 92 -2.85 -20.67 4.96
CA LYS A 92 -1.53 -21.07 5.45
C LYS A 92 -1.41 -20.93 6.97
N ALA A 93 -2.06 -19.92 7.54
CA ALA A 93 -2.03 -19.63 8.97
C ALA A 93 -3.22 -20.22 9.75
N GLU A 94 -4.13 -20.94 9.08
CA GLU A 94 -5.38 -21.44 9.67
C GLU A 94 -6.15 -20.36 10.43
N ALA A 95 -6.19 -19.14 9.86
CA ALA A 95 -6.72 -17.97 10.55
C ALA A 95 -8.21 -18.13 10.85
N LYS A 96 -8.60 -17.80 12.09
CA LYS A 96 -10.00 -17.78 12.51
C LYS A 96 -10.71 -16.56 11.90
N LEU A 97 -12.02 -16.70 11.68
CA LEU A 97 -12.87 -15.58 11.35
C LEU A 97 -13.15 -14.78 12.64
N CYS A 98 -12.75 -13.51 12.64
CA CYS A 98 -12.87 -12.61 13.78
C CYS A 98 -13.68 -11.35 13.45
N TRP A 99 -13.85 -11.02 12.17
CA TRP A 99 -14.63 -9.89 11.70
C TRP A 99 -15.53 -10.37 10.56
N ASP A 100 -16.84 -10.26 10.74
CA ASP A 100 -17.83 -10.70 9.76
C ASP A 100 -18.89 -9.63 9.56
N GLU A 101 -18.88 -9.00 8.39
CA GLU A 101 -19.89 -8.02 8.00
C GLU A 101 -21.10 -8.66 7.32
N SER A 102 -21.21 -9.99 7.23
CA SER A 102 -22.31 -10.68 6.53
C SER A 102 -23.71 -10.32 7.05
N GLU A 103 -23.82 -9.95 8.34
CA GLU A 103 -25.07 -9.50 8.97
C GLU A 103 -25.33 -7.99 8.80
N GLY A 104 -24.39 -7.26 8.19
CA GLY A 104 -24.49 -5.83 7.96
C GLY A 104 -25.58 -5.45 6.96
N LYS A 105 -26.13 -4.24 7.10
CA LYS A 105 -27.32 -3.80 6.35
C LYS A 105 -27.16 -3.78 4.83
N ILE A 106 -25.91 -3.67 4.35
CA ILE A 106 -25.58 -3.49 2.93
C ILE A 106 -25.23 -4.79 2.21
N TYR A 107 -25.11 -5.90 2.94
CA TYR A 107 -24.64 -7.17 2.41
C TYR A 107 -25.73 -8.24 2.48
N ARG A 108 -25.62 -9.22 1.58
CA ARG A 108 -26.45 -10.43 1.65
C ARG A 108 -25.61 -11.58 2.15
N ALA A 109 -25.92 -12.07 3.35
CA ALA A 109 -25.26 -13.25 3.92
C ALA A 109 -25.36 -14.47 2.98
N THR A 110 -24.32 -15.29 3.00
CA THR A 110 -24.32 -16.63 2.37
C THR A 110 -24.40 -17.72 3.44
N ASP A 111 -24.40 -18.99 3.00
CA ASP A 111 -24.29 -20.16 3.87
C ASP A 111 -22.87 -20.39 4.42
N LYS A 112 -21.87 -19.65 3.92
CA LYS A 112 -20.46 -19.76 4.31
C LYS A 112 -20.09 -18.60 5.26
N PRO A 113 -19.63 -18.88 6.49
CA PRO A 113 -19.22 -17.83 7.43
C PRO A 113 -18.16 -16.89 6.84
N GLY A 114 -18.30 -15.58 7.04
CA GLY A 114 -17.36 -14.58 6.50
C GLY A 114 -17.44 -14.35 4.99
N ILE A 115 -18.39 -15.01 4.29
CA ILE A 115 -18.69 -14.77 2.88
C ILE A 115 -20.06 -14.11 2.76
N PHE A 116 -20.10 -13.02 2.00
CA PHE A 116 -21.30 -12.27 1.72
C PHE A 116 -21.34 -11.81 0.27
N GLU A 117 -22.53 -11.54 -0.24
CA GLU A 117 -22.73 -11.05 -1.59
C GLU A 117 -22.91 -9.53 -1.61
N ILE A 118 -22.27 -8.89 -2.59
CA ILE A 118 -22.49 -7.48 -2.92
C ILE A 118 -23.15 -7.37 -4.30
N LYS A 119 -24.06 -6.41 -4.48
CA LYS A 119 -24.62 -6.13 -5.79
C LYS A 119 -23.61 -5.34 -6.62
N GLN A 120 -23.13 -5.94 -7.70
CA GLN A 120 -22.21 -5.31 -8.65
C GLN A 120 -22.83 -5.29 -10.05
N ARG A 121 -23.30 -4.11 -10.48
CA ARG A 121 -24.15 -3.94 -11.69
C ARG A 121 -25.42 -4.79 -11.54
N ASP A 122 -25.68 -5.69 -12.49
CA ASP A 122 -26.89 -6.51 -12.54
C ASP A 122 -26.73 -7.90 -11.91
N ARG A 123 -25.63 -8.16 -11.20
CA ARG A 123 -25.36 -9.45 -10.55
C ARG A 123 -24.88 -9.31 -9.11
N TYR A 124 -25.14 -10.34 -8.32
CA TYR A 124 -24.52 -10.52 -7.02
C TYR A 124 -23.18 -11.23 -7.18
N VAL A 125 -22.19 -10.82 -6.38
CA VAL A 125 -20.86 -11.41 -6.37
C VAL A 125 -20.39 -11.64 -4.95
N GLU A 126 -19.84 -12.83 -4.68
CA GLU A 126 -19.29 -13.17 -3.37
C GLU A 126 -18.04 -12.34 -3.05
N ARG A 127 -17.95 -11.92 -1.79
CA ARG A 127 -16.85 -11.20 -1.18
C ARG A 127 -16.56 -11.75 0.21
N CYS A 128 -15.33 -11.52 0.65
CA CYS A 128 -14.84 -11.75 2.00
C CYS A 128 -13.89 -10.61 2.39
N GLN A 129 -13.48 -10.57 3.65
CA GLN A 129 -12.54 -9.56 4.18
C GLN A 129 -11.34 -10.22 4.84
N PRO A 130 -10.40 -10.78 4.06
CA PRO A 130 -9.35 -11.65 4.59
C PRO A 130 -8.23 -10.91 5.33
N TYR A 131 -8.16 -9.59 5.16
CA TYR A 131 -7.11 -8.74 5.72
C TYR A 131 -7.75 -7.56 6.44
N LEU A 132 -7.38 -7.37 7.70
CA LEU A 132 -7.88 -6.29 8.54
C LEU A 132 -6.75 -5.32 8.87
N ILE A 133 -7.08 -4.03 8.87
CA ILE A 133 -6.31 -2.99 9.55
C ILE A 133 -7.04 -2.71 10.86
N ARG A 134 -6.33 -2.76 11.97
CA ARG A 134 -6.84 -2.24 13.25
C ARG A 134 -6.16 -0.90 13.53
N PHE A 135 -6.91 0.05 14.06
CA PHE A 135 -6.41 1.39 14.32
C PHE A 135 -7.08 2.06 15.52
N GLU A 136 -6.31 2.89 16.20
CA GLU A 136 -6.73 3.67 17.36
C GLU A 136 -6.38 5.14 17.12
N ASP A 137 -7.09 6.08 17.74
CA ASP A 137 -6.76 7.50 17.61
C ASP A 137 -6.07 8.02 18.86
N HIS A 138 -4.77 8.24 18.75
CA HIS A 138 -3.94 8.78 19.82
C HIS A 138 -3.70 10.30 19.70
N ILE A 139 -4.22 10.94 18.66
CA ILE A 139 -4.00 12.38 18.40
C ILE A 139 -5.28 13.21 18.41
N GLY A 140 -6.44 12.59 18.68
CA GLY A 140 -7.72 13.28 18.85
C GLY A 140 -8.30 13.85 17.56
N LEU A 141 -7.98 13.26 16.40
CA LEU A 141 -8.50 13.70 15.10
C LEU A 141 -9.58 12.76 14.53
N LYS A 142 -9.94 11.65 15.19
CA LYS A 142 -10.89 10.66 14.67
C LYS A 142 -12.20 11.30 14.25
N GLY A 143 -12.61 11.01 13.02
CA GLY A 143 -13.83 11.54 12.41
C GLY A 143 -13.71 12.99 11.93
N ARG A 144 -12.59 13.69 12.15
CA ARG A 144 -12.38 15.02 11.54
C ARG A 144 -12.39 14.91 10.03
N VAL A 145 -12.90 15.96 9.39
CA VAL A 145 -13.16 15.94 7.95
C VAL A 145 -12.72 17.23 7.27
N ILE A 146 -12.10 17.06 6.10
CA ILE A 146 -11.82 18.12 5.13
C ILE A 146 -12.47 17.76 3.78
N SER A 147 -12.72 18.76 2.94
CA SER A 147 -13.00 18.53 1.53
C SER A 147 -11.76 17.93 0.85
N SER A 148 -11.97 17.07 -0.13
CA SER A 148 -10.86 16.60 -0.98
C SER A 148 -10.17 17.73 -1.72
N ASP A 149 -10.91 18.79 -2.06
CA ASP A 149 -10.36 19.92 -2.81
C ASP A 149 -9.32 20.67 -1.98
N GLU A 150 -9.50 20.73 -0.65
CA GLU A 150 -8.51 21.33 0.27
C GLU A 150 -7.17 20.59 0.19
N LEU A 151 -7.18 19.25 0.21
CA LEU A 151 -5.94 18.47 0.03
C LEU A 151 -5.37 18.69 -1.38
N TYR A 152 -6.19 18.59 -2.42
CA TYR A 152 -5.70 18.66 -3.79
C TYR A 152 -5.21 20.06 -4.21
N PHE A 153 -5.66 21.15 -3.58
CA PHE A 153 -5.05 22.47 -3.77
C PHE A 153 -3.61 22.52 -3.26
N GLU A 154 -3.33 21.90 -2.12
CA GLU A 154 -1.97 21.81 -1.58
C GLU A 154 -1.11 20.87 -2.43
N LEU A 155 -1.62 19.70 -2.79
CA LEU A 155 -0.89 18.76 -3.64
C LEU A 155 -0.67 19.29 -5.07
N GLY A 156 -1.57 20.15 -5.57
CA GLY A 156 -1.45 20.79 -6.88
C GLY A 156 -0.26 21.75 -7.02
N ARG A 157 0.42 22.06 -5.91
CA ARG A 157 1.67 22.85 -5.92
C ARG A 157 2.88 22.04 -6.39
N PHE A 158 2.80 20.71 -6.40
CA PHE A 158 3.85 19.85 -6.92
C PHE A 158 3.68 19.67 -8.44
N PRO A 159 4.75 19.81 -9.24
CA PRO A 159 4.68 19.69 -10.71
C PRO A 159 4.58 18.23 -11.20
N TYR A 160 4.18 17.31 -10.33
CA TYR A 160 4.12 15.88 -10.58
C TYR A 160 2.98 15.22 -9.79
N PRO A 161 2.44 14.10 -10.29
CA PRO A 161 1.40 13.35 -9.58
C PRO A 161 1.97 12.67 -8.34
N LEU A 162 1.20 12.71 -7.25
CA LEU A 162 1.41 11.94 -6.04
C LEU A 162 0.42 10.75 -5.98
N PRO A 163 0.67 9.73 -5.15
CA PRO A 163 -0.20 8.56 -5.03
C PRO A 163 -1.70 8.87 -4.96
N THR A 164 -2.12 9.84 -4.14
CA THR A 164 -3.54 10.20 -4.00
C THR A 164 -4.12 10.90 -5.22
N ASN A 165 -3.31 11.50 -6.11
CA ASN A 165 -3.78 12.06 -7.38
C ASN A 165 -4.15 10.97 -8.40
N VAL A 166 -3.58 9.77 -8.26
CA VAL A 166 -3.68 8.70 -9.28
C VAL A 166 -4.50 7.50 -8.80
N ILE A 167 -5.23 7.65 -7.69
CA ILE A 167 -6.01 6.58 -7.08
C ILE A 167 -7.24 6.17 -7.90
N SER A 168 -7.59 6.90 -8.97
CA SER A 168 -8.76 6.58 -9.80
C SER A 168 -8.80 5.11 -10.23
N GLY A 169 -9.89 4.42 -9.91
CA GLY A 169 -10.07 2.99 -10.18
C GLY A 169 -9.43 2.05 -9.14
N MET A 170 -8.79 2.59 -8.11
CA MET A 170 -8.21 1.88 -6.97
C MET A 170 -9.04 2.18 -5.71
N SER A 171 -9.07 1.21 -4.79
CA SER A 171 -9.73 1.32 -3.49
C SER A 171 -8.78 1.73 -2.37
N PHE A 172 -7.48 1.69 -2.63
CA PHE A 172 -6.43 1.87 -1.64
C PHE A 172 -5.17 2.40 -2.31
N CYS A 173 -4.47 3.33 -1.66
CA CYS A 173 -3.06 3.61 -1.96
C CYS A 173 -2.30 4.02 -0.69
N THR A 174 -0.98 3.86 -0.71
CA THR A 174 -0.11 4.50 0.29
C THR A 174 0.00 6.00 0.03
N MET A 175 0.17 6.78 1.08
CA MET A 175 0.49 8.21 1.01
C MET A 175 1.97 8.42 1.33
N THR A 176 2.63 9.27 0.56
CA THR A 176 4.00 9.73 0.84
C THR A 176 4.05 10.51 2.16
N PRO A 177 5.20 10.57 2.86
CA PRO A 177 5.34 11.39 4.06
C PRO A 177 4.87 12.84 3.89
N GLY A 178 5.15 13.45 2.73
CA GLY A 178 4.69 14.81 2.43
C GLY A 178 3.16 14.92 2.31
N GLU A 179 2.49 13.97 1.64
CA GLU A 179 1.02 13.94 1.57
C GLU A 179 0.38 13.79 2.95
N VAL A 180 0.98 12.96 3.82
CA VAL A 180 0.48 12.70 5.18
C VAL A 180 0.58 13.96 6.02
N SER A 181 1.74 14.62 6.02
CA SER A 181 1.96 15.86 6.76
C SER A 181 0.95 16.95 6.34
N ILE A 182 0.76 17.16 5.04
CA ILE A 182 -0.22 18.11 4.50
C ILE A 182 -1.64 17.75 4.96
N ALA A 183 -2.05 16.48 4.81
CA ALA A 183 -3.38 16.05 5.20
C ALA A 183 -3.64 16.22 6.71
N LEU A 184 -2.66 15.89 7.55
CA LEU A 184 -2.76 16.07 9.00
C LEU A 184 -2.88 17.53 9.39
N ASP A 185 -2.12 18.43 8.77
CA ASP A 185 -2.19 19.85 9.09
C ASP A 185 -3.54 20.47 8.71
N LEU A 186 -4.09 20.08 7.56
CA LEU A 186 -5.46 20.43 7.16
C LEU A 186 -6.49 19.87 8.17
N LEU A 187 -6.35 18.62 8.60
CA LEU A 187 -7.25 18.01 9.59
C LEU A 187 -7.13 18.60 11.00
N LYS A 188 -5.94 19.08 11.40
CA LYS A 188 -5.74 19.78 12.68
C LYS A 188 -6.42 21.16 12.67
N SER A 189 -6.48 21.82 11.51
CA SER A 189 -7.07 23.16 11.36
C SER A 189 -8.60 23.17 11.20
N THR A 190 -9.22 22.08 10.73
CA THR A 190 -10.68 21.98 10.61
C THR A 190 -11.36 21.71 11.95
N ASN A 191 -12.54 22.31 12.14
CA ASN A 191 -13.47 21.99 13.23
C ASN A 191 -14.61 21.06 12.78
N LYS A 192 -14.64 20.64 11.51
CA LYS A 192 -15.68 19.75 10.98
C LYS A 192 -15.39 18.31 11.41
N GLN A 193 -16.43 17.59 11.81
CA GLN A 193 -16.34 16.20 12.24
C GLN A 193 -17.61 15.42 11.85
N ILE A 194 -17.48 14.11 11.63
CA ILE A 194 -18.60 13.18 11.53
C ILE A 194 -18.83 12.46 12.87
N SER A 195 -20.08 12.05 13.13
CA SER A 195 -20.37 11.12 14.23
C SER A 195 -19.61 9.81 14.03
N THR A 196 -18.98 9.32 15.09
CA THR A 196 -18.29 8.03 15.14
C THR A 196 -19.16 6.93 15.75
N LYS A 197 -20.48 7.17 15.89
CA LYS A 197 -21.44 6.17 16.37
C LYS A 197 -21.96 5.35 15.18
N THR A 198 -22.18 4.05 15.42
CA THR A 198 -22.77 3.13 14.44
C THR A 198 -23.94 2.40 15.08
N ASP A 199 -24.96 2.10 14.26
CA ASP A 199 -26.09 1.25 14.63
C ASP A 199 -25.92 -0.19 14.14
N GLU A 200 -24.77 -0.51 13.54
CA GLU A 200 -24.40 -1.87 13.14
C GLU A 200 -23.95 -2.67 14.37
N ASN A 201 -24.49 -3.88 14.52
CA ASN A 201 -24.14 -4.79 15.61
C ASN A 201 -23.01 -5.75 15.21
N ILE A 202 -21.95 -5.21 14.59
CA ILE A 202 -20.79 -5.97 14.15
C ILE A 202 -19.66 -5.70 15.15
N GLU A 203 -19.10 -6.76 15.71
CA GLU A 203 -17.99 -6.70 16.68
C GLU A 203 -16.86 -7.63 16.28
N LEU A 204 -15.66 -7.35 16.78
CA LEU A 204 -14.56 -8.31 16.72
C LEU A 204 -14.85 -9.50 17.63
N ILE A 205 -14.86 -10.70 17.05
CA ILE A 205 -14.99 -11.97 17.77
C ILE A 205 -13.59 -12.49 18.04
N GLY A 206 -13.13 -12.31 19.28
CA GLY A 206 -11.78 -12.68 19.71
C GLY A 206 -10.69 -11.79 19.09
N GLU A 207 -9.44 -12.20 19.25
CA GLU A 207 -8.29 -11.46 18.71
C GLU A 207 -7.92 -11.98 17.32
N PRO A 208 -7.97 -11.13 16.27
CA PRO A 208 -7.55 -11.53 14.94
C PRO A 208 -6.05 -11.81 14.92
N LEU A 209 -5.63 -12.76 14.06
CA LEU A 209 -4.24 -13.21 14.01
C LEU A 209 -3.36 -12.15 13.33
N PRO A 210 -2.41 -11.50 14.02
CA PRO A 210 -1.51 -10.54 13.37
C PRO A 210 -0.63 -11.25 12.34
N PHE A 211 -0.31 -10.55 11.25
CA PHE A 211 0.72 -11.02 10.33
C PHE A 211 2.05 -11.21 11.08
N SER A 212 2.69 -12.34 10.82
CA SER A 212 4.04 -12.65 11.26
C SER A 212 4.92 -12.94 10.05
N PRO A 213 6.19 -12.51 10.04
CA PRO A 213 7.16 -12.88 9.01
C PRO A 213 7.26 -14.40 8.76
N SER A 214 6.90 -15.25 9.73
CA SER A 214 6.84 -16.71 9.54
C SER A 214 5.82 -17.15 8.49
N PHE A 215 4.79 -16.35 8.20
CA PHE A 215 3.84 -16.59 7.12
C PHE A 215 4.38 -16.18 5.75
N GLY A 216 5.41 -15.33 5.70
CA GLY A 216 6.10 -14.94 4.48
C GLY A 216 7.22 -15.91 4.08
N PHE A 217 8.21 -15.38 3.36
CA PHE A 217 9.43 -16.10 3.02
C PHE A 217 10.53 -15.85 4.06
N LYS A 218 11.34 -16.88 4.34
CA LYS A 218 12.41 -16.81 5.35
C LYS A 218 13.58 -15.92 4.92
N ASN A 219 13.83 -15.84 3.63
CA ASN A 219 14.93 -15.11 3.02
C ASN A 219 14.57 -14.74 1.57
N ILE A 220 15.44 -13.96 0.94
CA ILE A 220 15.17 -13.43 -0.39
C ILE A 220 15.31 -14.47 -1.49
N GLU A 221 16.19 -15.45 -1.32
CA GLU A 221 16.35 -16.59 -2.23
C GLU A 221 15.03 -17.34 -2.36
N LYS A 222 14.38 -17.66 -1.24
CA LYS A 222 13.07 -18.33 -1.23
C LYS A 222 11.96 -17.43 -1.73
N ALA A 223 12.04 -16.12 -1.51
CA ALA A 223 11.09 -15.18 -2.08
C ALA A 223 11.15 -15.21 -3.61
N MET A 224 12.35 -15.23 -4.18
CA MET A 224 12.55 -15.27 -5.62
C MET A 224 12.15 -16.60 -6.23
N GLU A 225 12.54 -17.72 -5.62
CA GLU A 225 12.19 -19.07 -6.10
C GLU A 225 10.67 -19.32 -6.14
N ARG A 226 9.93 -18.77 -5.19
CA ARG A 226 8.50 -19.10 -4.98
C ARG A 226 7.53 -18.00 -5.38
N SER A 227 8.02 -16.81 -5.73
CA SER A 227 7.15 -15.74 -6.19
C SER A 227 6.58 -16.07 -7.56
N THR A 228 5.26 -16.18 -7.63
CA THR A 228 4.53 -16.48 -8.86
C THR A 228 4.30 -15.25 -9.74
N SER A 229 4.54 -14.05 -9.22
CA SER A 229 4.37 -12.77 -9.90
C SER A 229 5.16 -11.66 -9.19
N GLU A 230 5.36 -10.53 -9.88
CA GLU A 230 5.98 -9.33 -9.28
C GLU A 230 5.18 -8.82 -8.08
N ALA A 231 3.84 -8.84 -8.14
CA ALA A 231 2.99 -8.44 -7.01
C ALA A 231 3.17 -9.34 -5.78
N HIS A 232 3.43 -10.64 -5.98
CA HIS A 232 3.72 -11.55 -4.88
C HIS A 232 5.08 -11.22 -4.25
N LEU A 233 6.12 -11.04 -5.07
CA LEU A 233 7.46 -10.65 -4.60
C LEU A 233 7.41 -9.31 -3.85
N GLU A 234 6.78 -8.30 -4.45
CA GLU A 234 6.57 -6.97 -3.89
C GLU A 234 5.90 -7.03 -2.51
N ALA A 235 4.77 -7.74 -2.41
CA ALA A 235 4.05 -7.88 -1.15
C ALA A 235 4.91 -8.52 -0.04
N MET A 236 5.71 -9.52 -0.39
CA MET A 236 6.54 -10.22 0.60
C MET A 236 7.75 -9.39 1.03
N LEU A 237 8.39 -8.68 0.11
CA LEU A 237 9.48 -7.76 0.43
C LEU A 237 8.98 -6.61 1.30
N LEU A 238 7.86 -5.99 0.95
CA LEU A 238 7.24 -4.94 1.78
C LEU A 238 6.87 -5.45 3.17
N ALA A 239 6.39 -6.70 3.26
CA ALA A 239 5.87 -7.24 4.50
C ALA A 239 6.95 -7.49 5.54
N ASN A 240 8.18 -7.82 5.11
CA ASN A 240 9.31 -8.02 6.01
C ASN A 240 10.61 -7.45 5.41
N PRO A 241 10.93 -6.16 5.63
CA PRO A 241 12.14 -5.54 5.10
C PRO A 241 13.45 -6.13 5.63
N THR A 242 13.39 -6.99 6.67
CA THR A 242 14.59 -7.61 7.23
C THR A 242 15.28 -8.59 6.28
N VAL A 243 14.54 -9.13 5.30
CA VAL A 243 15.07 -10.03 4.26
C VAL A 243 15.68 -9.30 3.07
N TRP A 244 15.66 -7.97 3.06
CA TRP A 244 16.27 -7.19 1.99
C TRP A 244 17.81 -7.28 2.07
N PRO A 245 18.53 -7.24 0.92
CA PRO A 245 19.98 -7.08 0.88
C PRO A 245 20.42 -5.85 1.68
N GLU A 246 21.57 -5.94 2.35
CA GLU A 246 22.08 -4.90 3.26
C GLU A 246 22.31 -3.55 2.57
N GLU A 247 22.55 -3.58 1.26
CA GLU A 247 22.75 -2.40 0.42
C GLU A 247 21.47 -1.59 0.20
N ILE A 248 20.30 -2.22 0.29
CA ILE A 248 18.99 -1.59 0.06
C ILE A 248 18.11 -1.55 1.31
N LYS A 249 18.48 -2.30 2.36
CA LYS A 249 17.72 -2.41 3.60
C LYS A 249 17.46 -1.01 4.21
N PRO A 250 16.21 -0.69 4.60
CA PRO A 250 15.90 0.58 5.24
C PRO A 250 16.70 0.79 6.53
N ARG A 251 17.12 2.03 6.79
CA ARG A 251 17.87 2.41 8.00
C ARG A 251 17.13 3.47 8.79
N GLY A 252 17.21 3.39 10.12
CA GLY A 252 16.59 4.39 11.00
C GLY A 252 15.06 4.45 10.85
N SER A 253 14.49 5.65 10.92
CA SER A 253 13.06 5.88 10.66
C SER A 253 12.83 5.93 9.15
N TYR A 254 11.91 5.09 8.67
CA TYR A 254 11.61 4.98 7.24
C TYR A 254 10.11 4.83 6.97
N VAL A 255 9.72 5.11 5.74
CA VAL A 255 8.38 4.83 5.20
C VAL A 255 8.51 4.09 3.88
N LEU A 256 7.70 3.05 3.72
CA LEU A 256 7.58 2.30 2.48
C LEU A 256 6.25 2.67 1.80
N CYS A 257 6.35 3.08 0.55
CA CYS A 257 5.21 3.20 -0.35
C CYS A 257 5.38 2.24 -1.51
N ARG A 258 4.27 1.92 -2.16
CA ARG A 258 4.29 1.11 -3.37
C ARG A 258 3.52 1.78 -4.48
N GLN A 259 3.82 1.39 -5.71
CA GLN A 259 3.10 1.87 -6.90
C GLN A 259 3.07 3.41 -6.98
N VAL A 260 4.16 4.06 -6.57
CA VAL A 260 4.27 5.53 -6.54
C VAL A 260 4.47 6.03 -7.98
N PRO A 261 3.73 7.06 -8.43
CA PRO A 261 3.91 7.64 -9.76
C PRO A 261 5.35 8.13 -10.00
N MET A 262 5.99 7.63 -11.05
CA MET A 262 7.34 8.04 -11.48
C MET A 262 7.33 8.59 -12.90
N SER A 263 6.44 9.56 -13.14
CA SER A 263 6.24 10.16 -14.47
C SER A 263 5.52 11.51 -14.36
N PRO A 264 5.58 12.38 -15.38
CA PRO A 264 4.79 13.61 -15.38
C PRO A 264 3.28 13.29 -15.41
N PHE A 265 2.44 14.31 -15.21
CA PHE A 265 1.00 14.17 -15.38
C PHE A 265 0.65 13.63 -16.77
N LYS A 266 -0.10 12.53 -16.80
CA LYS A 266 -0.65 11.89 -18.00
C LYS A 266 -1.88 11.06 -17.62
N PRO A 267 -2.69 10.60 -18.58
CA PRO A 267 -3.87 9.78 -18.29
C PRO A 267 -3.55 8.58 -17.37
N PRO A 268 -4.41 8.28 -16.38
CA PRO A 268 -4.11 7.32 -15.31
C PRO A 268 -3.61 5.95 -15.77
N GLN A 269 -4.16 5.44 -16.87
CA GLN A 269 -3.79 4.15 -17.46
C GLN A 269 -2.37 4.11 -18.05
N TRP A 270 -1.73 5.27 -18.23
CA TRP A 270 -0.38 5.39 -18.78
C TRP A 270 0.64 5.88 -17.76
N ILE A 271 0.23 6.20 -16.52
CA ILE A 271 1.12 6.57 -15.41
C ILE A 271 2.09 5.44 -15.11
N ASP A 272 3.39 5.72 -15.25
CA ASP A 272 4.40 4.75 -14.82
C ASP A 272 4.47 4.79 -13.28
N LYS A 273 4.55 3.62 -12.66
CA LYS A 273 4.57 3.48 -11.20
C LYS A 273 5.75 2.61 -10.79
N ALA A 274 6.60 3.13 -9.92
CA ALA A 274 7.66 2.33 -9.32
C ALA A 274 7.07 1.28 -8.38
N ASN A 275 7.67 0.10 -8.32
CA ASN A 275 7.14 -0.99 -7.51
C ASN A 275 7.23 -0.64 -6.01
N ILE A 276 8.43 -0.40 -5.48
CA ILE A 276 8.63 -0.02 -4.07
C ILE A 276 9.43 1.28 -3.98
N CYS A 277 9.03 2.16 -3.07
CA CYS A 277 9.65 3.44 -2.80
C CYS A 277 9.93 3.58 -1.29
N LEU A 278 11.19 3.82 -0.95
CA LEU A 278 11.67 4.02 0.42
C LEU A 278 11.95 5.50 0.65
N TYR A 279 11.31 6.04 1.69
CA TYR A 279 11.52 7.39 2.20
C TYR A 279 12.24 7.30 3.54
N GLN A 280 13.30 8.08 3.70
CA GLN A 280 14.13 8.15 4.90
C GLN A 280 14.83 9.51 4.96
N GLU A 281 15.42 9.86 6.09
CA GLU A 281 16.15 11.12 6.21
C GLU A 281 17.49 11.06 5.45
N PRO A 282 17.93 12.15 4.79
CA PRO A 282 17.21 13.42 4.62
C PRO A 282 16.04 13.33 3.62
N LEU A 283 14.90 13.92 3.95
CA LEU A 283 13.74 13.98 3.06
C LEU A 283 14.00 14.79 1.78
N ILE A 284 13.53 14.28 0.64
CA ILE A 284 13.57 14.97 -0.66
C ILE A 284 12.20 15.62 -0.92
N ASN A 285 12.19 16.92 -1.25
CA ASN A 285 10.97 17.72 -1.46
C ASN A 285 9.93 17.55 -0.33
N ASN A 286 10.37 17.63 0.93
CA ASN A 286 9.51 17.43 2.10
C ASN A 286 8.82 16.04 2.13
N GLY A 287 9.49 15.02 1.57
CA GLY A 287 9.02 13.64 1.60
C GLY A 287 7.96 13.32 0.57
N THR A 288 7.88 14.07 -0.54
CA THR A 288 7.03 13.73 -1.69
C THR A 288 7.77 12.93 -2.77
N ILE A 289 9.11 12.87 -2.71
CA ILE A 289 9.95 12.05 -3.59
C ILE A 289 10.76 11.06 -2.72
N PRO A 290 10.83 9.77 -3.11
CA PRO A 290 11.58 8.77 -2.34
C PRO A 290 13.09 8.92 -2.48
N ASN A 291 13.82 8.47 -1.46
CA ASN A 291 15.28 8.36 -1.48
C ASN A 291 15.75 7.16 -2.30
N VAL A 292 14.99 6.05 -2.24
CA VAL A 292 15.34 4.81 -2.93
C VAL A 292 14.11 4.27 -3.67
N ILE A 293 14.31 3.90 -4.94
CA ILE A 293 13.29 3.32 -5.82
C ILE A 293 13.75 1.92 -6.20
N LEU A 294 12.89 0.92 -5.98
CA LEU A 294 13.12 -0.46 -6.39
C LEU A 294 12.15 -0.80 -7.53
N GLU A 295 12.70 -1.27 -8.64
CA GLU A 295 11.96 -1.91 -9.73
C GLU A 295 12.26 -3.41 -9.67
N LEU A 296 11.21 -4.22 -9.51
CA LEU A 296 11.32 -5.65 -9.26
C LEU A 296 10.98 -6.45 -10.51
N LYS A 297 11.73 -7.54 -10.73
CA LYS A 297 11.47 -8.51 -11.79
C LYS A 297 11.61 -9.93 -11.22
N VAL A 298 10.67 -10.79 -11.57
CA VAL A 298 10.70 -12.23 -11.19
C VAL A 298 11.38 -13.11 -12.25
N ARG A 299 11.87 -12.50 -13.33
CA ARG A 299 12.51 -13.15 -14.47
C ARG A 299 13.82 -12.44 -14.81
N ASN A 300 14.64 -13.08 -15.65
CA ASN A 300 15.88 -12.48 -16.15
C ASN A 300 15.64 -11.07 -16.69
N VAL A 301 16.42 -10.11 -16.21
CA VAL A 301 16.30 -8.68 -16.53
C VAL A 301 16.94 -8.40 -17.88
N SER A 302 16.23 -7.67 -18.73
CA SER A 302 16.69 -7.28 -20.06
C SER A 302 16.90 -5.77 -20.18
N LYS A 303 17.36 -5.33 -21.35
CA LYS A 303 17.51 -3.92 -21.68
C LYS A 303 16.21 -3.11 -21.49
N THR A 304 15.06 -3.72 -21.75
CA THR A 304 13.75 -3.05 -21.63
C THR A 304 13.51 -2.54 -20.21
N GLU A 305 13.85 -3.36 -19.21
CA GLU A 305 13.72 -3.00 -17.81
C GLU A 305 14.72 -1.92 -17.38
N VAL A 306 15.93 -1.90 -17.96
CA VAL A 306 16.89 -0.80 -17.77
C VAL A 306 16.33 0.51 -18.35
N GLU A 307 15.77 0.47 -19.57
CA GLU A 307 15.16 1.64 -20.22
C GLU A 307 14.01 2.23 -19.38
N GLN A 308 13.24 1.38 -18.69
CA GLN A 308 12.20 1.82 -17.76
C GLN A 308 12.77 2.60 -16.56
N VAL A 309 13.83 2.09 -15.91
CA VAL A 309 14.45 2.78 -14.76
C VAL A 309 15.17 4.07 -15.21
N VAL A 310 15.81 4.07 -16.37
CA VAL A 310 16.43 5.26 -16.97
C VAL A 310 15.37 6.33 -17.25
N LYS A 311 14.16 5.95 -17.66
CA LYS A 311 13.04 6.90 -17.83
C LYS A 311 12.65 7.56 -16.51
N TYR A 312 12.64 6.81 -15.39
CA TYR A 312 12.40 7.37 -14.05
C TYR A 312 13.49 8.36 -13.67
N ALA A 313 14.76 7.96 -13.82
CA ALA A 313 15.90 8.80 -13.50
C ALA A 313 15.89 10.11 -14.32
N ARG A 314 15.71 10.01 -15.64
CA ARG A 314 15.62 11.19 -16.53
C ARG A 314 14.52 12.14 -16.11
N TRP A 315 13.33 11.63 -15.80
CA TRP A 315 12.23 12.47 -15.35
C TRP A 315 12.52 13.13 -14.00
N LEU A 316 13.09 12.40 -13.04
CA LEU A 316 13.47 12.97 -11.74
C LEU A 316 14.58 14.03 -11.87
N HIS A 317 15.52 13.89 -12.81
CA HIS A 317 16.49 14.94 -13.16
C HIS A 317 15.82 16.20 -13.69
N MET A 318 14.71 16.10 -14.43
CA MET A 318 13.94 17.28 -14.84
C MET A 318 13.21 17.95 -13.67
N VAL A 319 12.68 17.15 -12.73
CA VAL A 319 11.89 17.64 -11.60
C VAL A 319 12.78 18.23 -10.49
N LEU A 320 13.88 17.55 -10.16
CA LEU A 320 14.75 17.88 -9.03
C LEU A 320 16.01 18.66 -9.42
N LYS A 321 16.33 18.73 -10.72
CA LYS A 321 17.56 19.33 -11.24
C LYS A 321 18.78 18.73 -10.54
N GLU A 322 19.68 19.57 -10.00
CA GLU A 322 20.86 19.12 -9.27
C GLU A 322 20.54 18.19 -8.12
N ASN A 323 19.36 18.27 -7.48
CA ASN A 323 19.03 17.40 -6.34
C ASN A 323 18.68 15.96 -6.73
N ALA A 324 18.59 15.64 -8.02
CA ALA A 324 18.21 14.31 -8.48
C ALA A 324 19.21 13.21 -8.07
N TYR A 325 20.50 13.54 -7.86
CA TYR A 325 21.53 12.56 -7.43
C TYR A 325 21.21 11.92 -6.07
N GLN A 326 20.35 12.55 -5.26
CA GLN A 326 19.95 12.07 -3.95
C GLN A 326 19.07 10.81 -4.04
N VAL A 327 18.47 10.54 -5.21
CA VAL A 327 17.65 9.36 -5.45
C VAL A 327 18.51 8.20 -5.95
N GLN A 328 18.37 7.03 -5.34
CA GLN A 328 19.01 5.79 -5.76
C GLN A 328 17.97 4.85 -6.39
N PHE A 329 18.35 4.18 -7.47
CA PHE A 329 17.49 3.24 -8.18
C PHE A 329 18.12 1.85 -8.11
N TYR A 330 17.31 0.87 -7.74
CA TYR A 330 17.71 -0.53 -7.75
C TYR A 330 16.80 -1.29 -8.71
N LEU A 331 17.39 -1.78 -9.80
CA LEU A 331 16.73 -2.72 -10.68
C LEU A 331 17.05 -4.12 -10.18
N CYS A 332 16.04 -4.76 -9.60
CA CYS A 332 16.18 -6.00 -8.86
C CYS A 332 15.61 -7.18 -9.65
N GLY A 333 16.37 -8.27 -9.76
CA GLY A 333 15.90 -9.49 -10.41
C GLY A 333 16.75 -10.72 -10.09
N PRO A 334 16.35 -11.91 -10.54
CA PRO A 334 17.07 -13.15 -10.24
C PRO A 334 18.39 -13.27 -11.02
N SER A 335 18.48 -12.61 -12.18
CA SER A 335 19.65 -12.59 -13.05
C SER A 335 19.52 -11.46 -14.06
N PHE A 336 20.62 -11.16 -14.73
CA PHE A 336 20.72 -10.08 -15.70
C PHE A 336 21.32 -10.58 -17.01
N ALA A 337 20.84 -10.03 -18.14
CA ALA A 337 21.43 -10.28 -19.44
C ALA A 337 22.91 -9.86 -19.50
N GLN A 338 23.70 -10.51 -20.35
CA GLN A 338 25.11 -10.19 -20.52
C GLN A 338 25.29 -8.73 -20.96
N ASN A 339 26.30 -8.05 -20.40
CA ASN A 339 26.63 -6.65 -20.67
C ASN A 339 25.49 -5.65 -20.37
N ILE A 340 24.50 -6.01 -19.55
CA ILE A 340 23.37 -5.12 -19.26
C ILE A 340 23.78 -3.78 -18.65
N GLU A 341 24.89 -3.74 -17.90
CA GLU A 341 25.42 -2.51 -17.29
C GLU A 341 25.83 -1.48 -18.35
N SER A 342 26.25 -1.93 -19.53
CA SER A 342 26.57 -1.04 -20.66
C SER A 342 25.34 -0.34 -21.23
N CYS A 343 24.14 -0.82 -20.91
CA CYS A 343 22.88 -0.17 -21.29
C CYS A 343 22.50 0.98 -20.36
N ILE A 344 23.20 1.15 -19.22
CA ILE A 344 22.97 2.27 -18.30
C ILE A 344 23.81 3.47 -18.80
N PRO A 345 23.16 4.62 -19.16
CA PRO A 345 23.89 5.81 -19.56
C PRO A 345 24.87 6.29 -18.48
N ASP A 346 26.02 6.83 -18.89
CA ASP A 346 27.12 7.20 -17.99
C ASP A 346 26.68 8.16 -16.88
N GLU A 347 25.78 9.10 -17.19
CA GLU A 347 25.27 10.08 -16.23
C GLU A 347 24.44 9.45 -15.09
N TYR A 348 23.93 8.23 -15.26
CA TYR A 348 23.12 7.52 -14.26
C TYR A 348 23.84 6.35 -13.59
N LYS A 349 25.08 6.00 -13.99
CA LYS A 349 25.84 4.87 -13.41
C LYS A 349 26.07 4.98 -11.90
N GLY A 350 26.12 6.20 -11.37
CA GLY A 350 26.22 6.43 -9.91
C GLY A 350 24.91 6.29 -9.14
N GLN A 351 23.77 6.17 -9.82
CA GLN A 351 22.44 6.13 -9.22
C GLN A 351 21.68 4.84 -9.48
N ILE A 352 21.81 4.26 -10.68
CA ILE A 352 21.14 3.03 -11.07
C ILE A 352 22.06 1.85 -10.77
N LYS A 353 21.61 0.99 -9.86
CA LYS A 353 22.31 -0.22 -9.45
C LYS A 353 21.51 -1.45 -9.86
N LEU A 354 22.21 -2.46 -10.35
CA LEU A 354 21.64 -3.76 -10.63
C LEU A 354 21.81 -4.63 -9.39
N GLN A 355 20.71 -5.16 -8.88
CA GLN A 355 20.72 -5.98 -7.66
C GLN A 355 20.19 -7.38 -7.96
N VAL A 356 21.07 -8.38 -7.81
CA VAL A 356 20.62 -9.77 -7.83
C VAL A 356 19.83 -10.04 -6.55
N LEU A 357 18.64 -10.58 -6.70
CA LEU A 357 17.84 -11.12 -5.61
C LEU A 357 17.91 -12.64 -5.73
N GLY A 358 18.56 -13.30 -4.76
CA GLY A 358 18.71 -14.75 -4.72
C GLY A 358 20.11 -15.24 -5.07
#